data_AF-A0A0J1FC80-F1
#
_entry.id   AF-A0A0J1FC80-F1
#
_cell.length_a   1.000
_cell.length_b   1.000
_cell.length_c   1.000
_cell.angle_alpha   90.00
_cell.angle_beta   90.00
_cell.angle_gamma   90.00
#
_symmetry.space_group_name_H-M   'P 1'
#
loop_
_entity.id
_entity.type
_entity.pdbx_description
1 polymer ?
#
loop_
_entity_poly.entity_id
_entity_poly.type
_entity_poly.pdbx_seq_one_letter_code
_entity_poly.pdbx_strand_id
1 'polypeptide(L)' 'MMTHGAVVAREYGLPAVVSVEDATRLIKDGQRIRVNGTKGYVEILE' A
#
# COMPACT_ATOMS: atom_id res chain seq x y z
N MET A 1 -3.81 -14.43 4.99
CA MET A 1 -2.77 -13.50 5.51
C MET A 1 -3.46 -12.46 6.38
N MET A 2 -3.26 -12.51 7.69
CA MET A 2 -3.64 -11.43 8.62
C MET A 2 -2.35 -10.89 9.21
N THR A 3 -1.77 -9.86 8.59
CA THR A 3 -0.69 -9.08 9.19
C THR A 3 -1.33 -7.92 9.97
N HIS A 4 -0.66 -7.43 11.03
CA HIS A 4 -1.17 -6.33 11.85
C HIS A 4 -1.59 -5.11 10.99
N GLY A 5 -0.80 -4.77 9.97
CA GLY A 5 -1.12 -3.66 9.05
C GLY A 5 -2.37 -3.86 8.19
N ALA A 6 -2.71 -5.10 7.81
CA ALA A 6 -3.91 -5.39 7.02
C ALA A 6 -5.20 -5.28 7.85
N VAL A 7 -5.14 -5.62 9.14
CA VAL A 7 -6.28 -5.49 10.06
C VAL A 7 -6.54 -4.03 10.35
N VAL A 8 -5.50 -3.29 10.73
CA VAL A 8 -5.56 -1.86 11.02
C VAL A 8 -6.15 -1.08 9.84
N ALA A 9 -5.62 -1.27 8.61
CA ALA A 9 -6.14 -0.55 7.45
C ALA A 9 -7.65 -0.79 7.21
N ARG A 10 -8.15 -2.01 7.49
CA ARG A 10 -9.58 -2.34 7.37
C ARG A 10 -10.40 -1.70 8.49
N GLU A 11 -9.89 -1.62 9.71
CA GLU A 11 -10.55 -0.95 10.83
C GLU A 11 -10.70 0.55 10.57
N TYR A 12 -9.69 1.18 9.97
CA TYR A 12 -9.72 2.61 9.61
C TYR A 12 -10.43 2.91 8.28
N GLY A 13 -10.92 1.90 7.57
CA GLY A 13 -11.57 2.07 6.25
C GLY A 13 -10.65 2.60 5.15
N LEU A 14 -9.33 2.41 5.31
CA LEU A 14 -8.32 2.90 4.39
C LEU A 14 -7.96 1.83 3.33
N PRO A 15 -7.78 2.23 2.07
CA PRO A 15 -7.26 1.31 1.06
C PRO A 15 -5.81 0.95 1.39
N ALA A 16 -5.52 -0.36 1.52
CA ALA A 16 -4.18 -0.86 1.75
C ALA A 16 -3.85 -2.04 0.84
N VAL A 17 -2.58 -2.12 0.44
CA VAL A 17 -1.98 -3.25 -0.26
C VAL A 17 -0.81 -3.72 0.60
N VAL A 18 -0.76 -5.01 0.92
CA VAL A 18 0.27 -5.60 1.79
C VAL A 18 1.12 -6.59 1.00
N SER A 19 2.34 -6.84 1.47
CA SER A 19 3.31 -7.74 0.81
C SER A 19 3.71 -7.32 -0.62
N VAL A 20 3.87 -6.01 -0.85
CA VAL A 20 4.47 -5.49 -2.08
C VAL A 20 5.99 -5.67 -1.98
N GLU A 21 6.55 -6.46 -2.90
CA GLU A 21 7.99 -6.72 -2.96
C GLU A 21 8.77 -5.42 -3.20
N ASP A 22 9.88 -5.25 -2.47
CA ASP A 22 10.79 -4.09 -2.55
C ASP A 22 10.12 -2.70 -2.47
N ALA A 23 8.91 -2.60 -1.91
CA ALA A 23 8.13 -1.35 -1.91
C ALA A 23 8.90 -0.15 -1.34
N THR A 24 9.64 -0.36 -0.24
CA THR A 24 10.45 0.69 0.41
C THR A 24 11.73 1.05 -0.35
N ARG A 25 12.18 0.22 -1.29
CA ARG A 25 13.30 0.53 -2.19
C ARG A 25 12.84 1.23 -3.46
N LEU A 26 11.65 0.89 -3.94
CA LEU A 26 11.06 1.43 -5.17
C LEU A 26 10.41 2.80 -4.96
N ILE A 27 9.76 3.00 -3.80
CA ILE A 27 9.08 4.24 -3.44
C ILE A 27 10.05 5.13 -2.65
N LYS A 28 10.32 6.32 -3.16
CA LYS A 28 11.17 7.31 -2.51
C LYS A 28 10.35 8.25 -1.62
N ASP A 29 10.98 8.80 -0.60
CA ASP A 29 10.36 9.81 0.26
C ASP A 29 9.92 11.03 -0.57
N GLY A 30 8.73 11.55 -0.26
CA GLY A 30 8.12 12.66 -0.98
C GLY A 30 7.50 12.30 -2.34
N GLN A 31 7.61 11.04 -2.78
CA GLN A 31 7.03 10.58 -4.03
C GLN A 31 5.52 10.38 -3.89
N ARG A 32 4.77 10.89 -4.87
CA ARG A 32 3.32 10.63 -4.93
C ARG A 32 3.08 9.23 -5.47
N ILE A 33 2.19 8.51 -4.81
CA ILE A 33 1.79 7.16 -5.22
C ILE A 33 0.26 7.05 -5.19
N ARG A 34 -0.27 6.17 -6.03
CA ARG A 34 -1.65 5.72 -6.01
C ARG A 34 -1.71 4.31 -5.45
N VAL A 35 -2.57 4.09 -4.46
CA VAL A 35 -2.82 2.77 -3.87
C VAL A 35 -4.23 2.33 -4.21
N ASN A 36 -4.38 1.14 -4.80
CA ASN A 36 -5.67 0.53 -5.07
C ASN A 36 -5.84 -0.74 -4.22
N GLY A 37 -6.51 -0.60 -3.07
CA GLY A 37 -6.78 -1.72 -2.16
C GLY A 37 -7.80 -2.75 -2.69
N THR A 38 -8.57 -2.43 -3.72
CA THR A 38 -9.55 -3.36 -4.32
C THR A 38 -8.90 -4.28 -5.36
N LYS A 39 -8.06 -3.71 -6.23
CA LYS A 39 -7.35 -4.44 -7.28
C LYS A 39 -5.97 -4.94 -6.85
N GLY A 40 -5.47 -4.48 -5.70
CA GLY A 40 -4.24 -4.99 -5.08
C GLY A 40 -2.94 -4.46 -5.72
N TYR A 41 -2.95 -3.23 -6.26
CA TYR A 41 -1.75 -2.66 -6.88
C TYR A 41 -1.42 -1.26 -6.34
N VAL A 42 -0.16 -0.87 -6.54
CA VAL A 42 0.37 0.46 -6.24
C VAL A 42 1.03 1.00 -7.51
N GLU A 43 0.72 2.25 -7.87
CA GLU A 43 1.31 2.96 -9.00
C GLU A 43 2.07 4.18 -8.48
N ILE A 44 3.25 4.44 -9.06
CA ILE A 44 3.99 5.67 -8.81
C ILE A 44 3.42 6.77 -9.72
N LEU A 45 3.17 7.94 -9.15
CA LEU A 45 2.76 9.13 -9.89
C LEU A 45 3.97 10.07 -10.01
N GLU A 46 4.19 10.62 -11.21
CA GLU A 46 5.19 11.67 -11.44
C GLU A 46 4.84 12.98 -10.72
#